data_AF-A0A830BPQ7-F1
#
_entry.id   AF-A0A830BPQ7-F1
#
_cell.length_a   1.000
_cell.length_b   1.000
_cell.length_c   1.000
_cell.angle_alpha   90.00
_cell.angle_beta   90.00
_cell.angle_gamma   90.00
#
_symmetry.space_group_name_H-M   'P 1'
#
loop_
_entity.id
_entity.type
_entity.pdbx_description
1 polymer ?
#
loop_
_entity_poly.entity_id
_entity_poly.type
_entity_poly.pdbx_seq_one_letter_code
_entity_poly.pdbx_strand_id
1 'polypeptide(L)'
;MIIRPYAKQESELEQISPVHVIRYSNHTLPSCRFNHSVPAVIFSSGSTGNVFHEMNEIIIPLFITTKQFQSCVLFVLEDYKPSFMTKYGNILRRLSTYDVINPSENRSVHCFPGSVVGLKFHDHLALDPDKIPGGYAMPDFRRFLRQVYGLKFVRVSQLIRASNKPRLMLLSRTNSRRFLNEDEMVGVMEGLGFQVIVVRRSKIMSDLDRVARLINSCSVLVGAHGAGLTNGIFLPSGAVMVQVELLGTEWASNTYFGDHARAMGVHYLRYKIEAEESSLVKVYGRNHSFVTNPGSVTSLTTARMVFLDQQNVRINLVRFRETLVEALSIVMDRKSR
;
A
#
# COMPACT_ATOMS: atom_id res chain seq x y z
N MET A 1 -5.86 32.30 -1.21
CA MET A 1 -5.15 31.21 -0.50
C MET A 1 -4.64 30.21 -1.52
N ILE A 2 -3.42 29.72 -1.37
CA ILE A 2 -2.84 28.69 -2.25
C ILE A 2 -2.79 27.39 -1.46
N ILE A 3 -3.35 26.31 -2.02
CA ILE A 3 -3.39 24.98 -1.40
C ILE A 3 -2.81 23.98 -2.37
N ARG A 4 -1.94 23.08 -1.93
CA ARG A 4 -1.55 21.91 -2.72
C ARG A 4 -2.42 20.73 -2.31
N PRO A 5 -3.25 20.18 -3.21
CA PRO A 5 -4.33 19.29 -2.83
C PRO A 5 -3.84 17.84 -2.65
N TYR A 6 -2.99 17.63 -1.64
CA TYR A 6 -2.33 16.37 -1.35
C TYR A 6 -2.46 16.01 0.13
N ALA A 7 -2.44 14.71 0.46
CA ALA A 7 -2.80 14.23 1.79
C ALA A 7 -1.72 14.54 2.85
N LYS A 8 -0.44 14.50 2.47
CA LYS A 8 0.67 14.79 3.38
C LYS A 8 1.19 16.20 3.12
N GLN A 9 1.09 17.10 4.11
CA GLN A 9 1.54 18.49 3.94
C GLN A 9 3.04 18.69 4.16
N GLU A 10 3.83 17.62 4.35
CA GLU A 10 5.25 17.70 4.63
C GLU A 10 6.12 16.89 3.66
N SER A 11 7.15 17.57 3.13
CA SER A 11 8.23 17.17 2.21
C SER A 11 7.82 16.76 0.78
N GLU A 12 8.38 17.46 -0.20
CA GLU A 12 8.21 17.32 -1.68
C GLU A 12 6.88 17.82 -2.28
N LEU A 13 6.35 18.91 -1.73
CA LEU A 13 5.21 19.63 -2.31
C LEU A 13 5.50 20.25 -3.69
N GLU A 14 6.76 20.36 -4.14
CA GLU A 14 7.13 21.02 -5.40
C GLU A 14 6.47 20.36 -6.64
N GLN A 15 6.27 19.05 -6.61
CA GLN A 15 5.69 18.28 -7.73
C GLN A 15 4.15 18.35 -7.81
N ILE A 16 3.48 18.91 -6.80
CA ILE A 16 2.01 18.94 -6.72
C ILE A 16 1.49 20.28 -7.21
N SER A 17 0.74 20.33 -8.31
CA SER A 17 0.20 21.60 -8.82
C SER A 17 -0.64 22.34 -7.76
N PRO A 18 -0.40 23.64 -7.53
CA PRO A 18 -1.14 24.41 -6.55
C PRO A 18 -2.55 24.77 -7.06
N VAL A 19 -3.53 24.71 -6.17
CA VAL A 19 -4.89 25.21 -6.37
C VAL A 19 -5.03 26.58 -5.74
N HIS A 20 -5.48 27.55 -6.52
CA HIS A 20 -5.68 28.92 -6.09
C HIS A 20 -7.13 29.14 -5.65
N VAL A 21 -7.34 29.38 -4.36
CA VAL A 21 -8.65 29.73 -3.79
C VAL A 21 -8.75 31.24 -3.69
N ILE A 22 -9.59 31.83 -4.55
CA ILE A 22 -9.85 33.27 -4.62
C ILE A 22 -11.23 33.55 -4.03
N ARG A 23 -11.31 34.46 -3.07
CA ARG A 23 -12.59 34.99 -2.58
C ARG A 23 -12.94 36.22 -3.41
N TYR A 24 -14.03 36.15 -4.16
CA TYR A 24 -14.54 37.29 -4.90
C TYR A 24 -15.39 38.16 -3.97
N SER A 25 -14.98 39.42 -3.80
CA SER A 25 -15.70 40.39 -2.98
C SER A 25 -16.36 41.51 -3.78
N ASN A 26 -15.97 41.78 -5.04
CA ASN A 26 -16.54 42.89 -5.84
C ASN A 26 -16.31 42.80 -7.37
N HIS A 27 -16.07 41.62 -7.94
CA HIS A 27 -15.99 41.44 -9.40
C HIS A 27 -17.02 40.42 -9.89
N THR A 28 -17.54 40.65 -11.09
CA THR A 28 -18.42 39.72 -11.81
C THR A 28 -17.79 38.34 -11.83
N LEU A 29 -18.42 37.40 -11.13
CA LEU A 29 -18.01 35.99 -11.18
C LEU A 29 -18.05 35.54 -12.64
N PRO A 30 -17.06 34.76 -13.09
CA PRO A 30 -17.12 34.19 -14.42
C PRO A 30 -18.38 33.32 -14.54
N SER A 31 -19.09 33.45 -15.66
CA SER A 31 -20.32 32.69 -15.89
C SER A 31 -20.04 31.18 -15.85
N CYS A 32 -20.81 30.47 -15.04
CA CYS A 32 -20.74 29.01 -14.95
C CYS A 32 -21.10 28.39 -16.30
N ARG A 33 -20.18 27.68 -16.94
CA ARG A 33 -20.49 26.86 -18.13
C ARG A 33 -21.20 25.58 -17.74
N PHE A 34 -20.83 25.02 -16.59
CA PHE A 34 -21.45 23.82 -16.03
C PHE A 34 -21.85 24.09 -14.58
N ASN A 35 -23.11 23.82 -14.26
CA ASN A 35 -23.63 23.87 -12.90
C ASN A 35 -23.83 22.44 -12.40
N HIS A 36 -23.14 22.09 -11.32
CA HIS A 36 -23.23 20.77 -10.69
C HIS A 36 -24.10 20.84 -9.44
N SER A 37 -24.82 19.76 -9.15
CA SER A 37 -25.66 19.62 -7.95
C SER A 37 -24.95 18.93 -6.77
N VAL A 38 -23.71 18.46 -6.97
CA VAL A 38 -22.91 17.72 -6.00
C VAL A 38 -21.61 18.45 -5.67
N PRO A 39 -21.02 18.26 -4.48
CA PRO A 39 -19.74 18.87 -4.15
C PRO A 39 -18.59 18.33 -5.00
N ALA A 40 -17.51 19.10 -5.09
CA ALA A 40 -16.24 18.67 -5.67
C ALA A 40 -15.24 18.23 -4.59
N VAL A 41 -14.46 17.20 -4.87
CA VAL A 41 -13.21 16.90 -4.15
C VAL A 41 -12.05 17.06 -5.12
N ILE A 42 -11.18 18.02 -4.81
CA ILE A 42 -10.01 18.38 -5.61
C ILE A 42 -8.79 17.73 -4.97
N PHE A 43 -8.09 16.88 -5.71
CA PHE A 43 -6.88 16.19 -5.25
C PHE A 43 -5.88 15.98 -6.39
N SER A 44 -4.64 15.71 -6.06
CA SER A 44 -3.56 15.51 -7.04
C SER A 44 -3.11 14.04 -7.15
N SER A 45 -2.80 13.61 -8.38
CA SER A 45 -2.03 12.38 -8.65
C SER A 45 -0.54 12.63 -8.96
N GLY A 46 -0.01 13.79 -8.58
CA GLY A 46 1.37 14.20 -8.85
C GLY A 46 2.40 13.35 -8.10
N SER A 47 2.14 13.02 -6.83
CA SER A 47 2.99 12.13 -6.03
C SER A 47 2.57 10.67 -6.18
N THR A 48 2.93 10.07 -7.31
CA THR A 48 2.74 8.63 -7.57
C THR A 48 4.11 8.00 -7.74
N GLY A 49 4.62 7.36 -6.68
CA GLY A 49 5.92 6.67 -6.71
C GLY A 49 5.77 5.16 -6.84
N ASN A 50 5.41 4.53 -5.73
CA ASN A 50 5.18 3.09 -5.66
C ASN A 50 3.83 2.82 -4.97
N VAL A 51 3.39 1.56 -4.95
CA VAL A 51 2.07 1.20 -4.40
C VAL A 51 1.87 1.61 -2.94
N PHE A 52 2.94 1.75 -2.14
CA PHE A 52 2.83 2.27 -0.79
C PHE A 52 2.36 3.72 -0.81
N HIS A 53 3.07 4.61 -1.51
CA HIS A 53 2.70 6.03 -1.63
C HIS A 53 1.31 6.21 -2.25
N GLU A 54 1.03 5.51 -3.35
CA GLU A 54 -0.27 5.60 -4.01
C GLU A 54 -1.42 5.21 -3.08
N MET A 55 -1.27 4.11 -2.32
CA MET A 55 -2.31 3.66 -1.41
C MET A 55 -2.40 4.52 -0.14
N ASN A 56 -1.24 4.91 0.41
CA ASN A 56 -1.09 5.66 1.66
C ASN A 56 -1.52 7.13 1.53
N GLU A 57 -1.16 7.77 0.43
CA GLU A 57 -1.26 9.24 0.28
C GLU A 57 -2.37 9.65 -0.67
N ILE A 58 -2.92 8.72 -1.45
CA ILE A 58 -4.02 9.00 -2.37
C ILE A 58 -5.23 8.14 -2.05
N ILE A 59 -5.14 6.81 -2.16
CA ILE A 59 -6.35 5.98 -2.18
C ILE A 59 -7.05 5.88 -0.81
N ILE A 60 -6.31 5.62 0.28
CA ILE A 60 -6.89 5.63 1.64
C ILE A 60 -7.41 7.03 1.99
N PRO A 61 -6.62 8.11 1.82
CA PRO A 61 -7.11 9.48 2.03
C PRO A 61 -8.34 9.85 1.19
N LEU A 62 -8.41 9.39 -0.06
CA LEU A 62 -9.58 9.60 -0.91
C LEU A 62 -10.80 8.88 -0.34
N PHE A 63 -10.67 7.62 0.10
CA PHE A 63 -11.76 6.91 0.77
C PHE A 63 -12.21 7.65 2.04
N ILE A 64 -11.27 8.03 2.91
CA ILE A 64 -11.55 8.78 4.15
C ILE A 64 -12.34 10.07 3.85
N THR A 65 -11.90 10.82 2.83
CA THR A 65 -12.45 12.14 2.51
C THR A 65 -13.83 12.04 1.87
N THR A 66 -14.04 11.02 1.03
CA THR A 66 -15.18 10.97 0.11
C THR A 66 -16.32 10.08 0.58
N LYS A 67 -16.08 9.17 1.54
CA LYS A 67 -17.07 8.15 1.88
C LYS A 67 -18.38 8.72 2.41
N GLN A 68 -18.32 9.85 3.12
CA GLN A 68 -19.47 10.61 3.62
C GLN A 68 -20.43 11.09 2.51
N PHE A 69 -19.94 11.27 1.28
CA PHE A 69 -20.77 11.72 0.16
C PHE A 69 -21.53 10.60 -0.54
N GLN A 70 -21.36 9.34 -0.13
CA GLN A 70 -22.09 8.18 -0.68
C GLN A 70 -22.06 8.11 -2.23
N SER A 71 -20.91 8.41 -2.83
CA SER A 71 -20.70 8.49 -4.28
C SER A 71 -21.33 9.70 -5.01
N CYS A 72 -22.04 10.57 -4.30
CA CYS A 72 -22.56 11.86 -4.78
C CYS A 72 -21.51 12.97 -4.63
N VAL A 73 -20.37 12.81 -5.29
CA VAL A 73 -19.25 13.78 -5.27
C VAL A 73 -18.55 13.73 -6.61
N LEU A 74 -18.11 14.87 -7.13
CA LEU A 74 -17.33 14.94 -8.36
C LEU A 74 -15.84 15.08 -8.05
N PHE A 75 -14.98 14.38 -8.80
CA PHE A 75 -13.53 14.49 -8.64
C PHE A 75 -12.93 15.45 -9.65
N VAL A 76 -12.11 16.37 -9.14
CA VAL A 76 -11.25 17.23 -9.95
C VAL A 76 -9.81 16.79 -9.67
N LEU A 77 -9.19 16.16 -10.66
CA LEU A 77 -7.88 15.52 -10.50
C LEU A 77 -6.78 16.38 -11.08
N GLU A 78 -6.08 17.10 -10.21
CA GLU A 78 -4.85 17.80 -10.54
C GLU A 78 -3.70 16.82 -10.82
N ASP A 79 -2.73 17.26 -11.62
CA ASP A 79 -1.60 16.41 -12.02
C ASP A 79 -2.06 15.06 -12.60
N TYR A 80 -3.07 15.12 -13.46
CA TYR A 80 -3.73 13.95 -14.03
C TYR A 80 -2.75 13.04 -14.75
N LYS A 81 -2.70 11.76 -14.35
CA LYS A 81 -1.88 10.73 -15.00
C LYS A 81 -2.77 9.63 -15.58
N PRO A 82 -2.74 9.39 -16.91
CA PRO A 82 -3.47 8.27 -17.51
C PRO A 82 -3.13 6.92 -16.87
N SER A 83 -1.87 6.70 -16.50
CA SER A 83 -1.42 5.48 -15.82
C SER A 83 -2.05 5.29 -14.44
N PHE A 84 -2.28 6.38 -13.69
CA PHE A 84 -3.00 6.34 -12.41
C PHE A 84 -4.46 5.95 -12.63
N MET A 85 -5.11 6.53 -13.63
CA MET A 85 -6.51 6.22 -13.96
C MET A 85 -6.70 4.78 -14.47
N THR A 86 -5.78 4.27 -15.28
CA THR A 86 -5.77 2.87 -15.69
C THR A 86 -5.69 1.92 -14.48
N LYS A 87 -4.87 2.28 -13.47
CA LYS A 87 -4.64 1.44 -12.30
C LYS A 87 -5.76 1.53 -11.24
N TYR A 88 -6.25 2.74 -10.97
CA TYR A 88 -7.16 3.03 -9.86
C TYR A 88 -8.57 3.47 -10.28
N GLY A 89 -8.85 3.57 -11.58
CA GLY A 89 -10.15 4.04 -12.09
C GLY A 89 -11.35 3.25 -11.57
N ASN A 90 -11.20 1.95 -11.30
CA ASN A 90 -12.27 1.15 -10.67
C ASN A 90 -12.60 1.62 -9.24
N ILE A 91 -11.60 2.07 -8.48
CA ILE A 91 -11.81 2.65 -7.15
C ILE A 91 -12.52 3.99 -7.29
N LEU A 92 -12.04 4.87 -8.17
CA LEU A 92 -12.64 6.20 -8.34
C LEU A 92 -14.09 6.11 -8.80
N ARG A 93 -14.41 5.24 -9.77
CA ARG A 93 -15.79 4.96 -10.22
C ARG A 93 -16.70 4.36 -9.15
N ARG A 94 -16.14 3.78 -8.08
CA ARG A 94 -16.93 3.32 -6.94
C ARG A 94 -17.13 4.41 -5.90
N LEU A 95 -16.18 5.35 -5.78
CA LEU A 95 -16.26 6.50 -4.87
C LEU A 95 -17.01 7.70 -5.44
N SER A 96 -17.24 7.74 -6.75
CA SER A 96 -18.01 8.76 -7.45
C SER A 96 -18.76 8.15 -8.62
N THR A 97 -20.03 8.53 -8.79
CA THR A 97 -20.83 8.16 -9.98
C THR A 97 -20.57 9.05 -11.20
N TYR A 98 -19.70 10.05 -11.07
CA TYR A 98 -19.41 11.06 -12.08
C TYR A 98 -18.03 10.85 -12.69
N ASP A 99 -17.85 11.29 -13.93
CA ASP A 99 -16.54 11.30 -14.57
C ASP A 99 -15.58 12.29 -13.90
N VAL A 100 -14.31 11.89 -13.82
CA VAL A 100 -13.24 12.72 -13.25
C VAL A 100 -12.96 13.88 -14.20
N ILE A 101 -12.96 15.10 -13.67
CA ILE A 101 -12.53 16.28 -14.42
C ILE A 101 -11.00 16.36 -14.38
N ASN A 102 -10.40 16.46 -15.57
CA ASN A 102 -8.99 16.77 -15.77
C ASN A 102 -8.82 18.27 -16.10
N PRO A 103 -8.34 19.10 -15.16
CA PRO A 103 -8.18 20.55 -15.38
C PRO A 103 -7.18 20.92 -16.48
N SER A 104 -6.24 20.02 -16.80
CA SER A 104 -5.24 20.27 -17.85
C SER A 104 -5.86 20.27 -19.26
N GLU A 105 -6.92 19.48 -19.46
CA GLU A 105 -7.66 19.36 -20.72
C GLU A 105 -8.94 20.19 -20.74
N ASN A 106 -9.61 20.34 -19.60
CA ASN A 106 -10.84 21.12 -19.48
C ASN A 106 -10.62 22.37 -18.62
N ARG A 107 -10.55 23.52 -19.28
CA ARG A 107 -10.40 24.85 -18.64
C ARG A 107 -11.72 25.61 -18.52
N SER A 108 -12.86 24.92 -18.65
CA SER A 108 -14.18 25.51 -18.51
C SER A 108 -14.48 25.89 -17.06
N VAL A 109 -15.40 26.84 -16.86
CA VAL A 109 -15.86 27.25 -15.53
C VAL A 109 -16.93 26.28 -15.05
N HIS A 110 -16.63 25.56 -13.96
CA HIS A 110 -17.55 24.64 -13.28
C HIS A 110 -17.95 25.20 -11.91
N CYS A 111 -19.25 25.21 -11.63
CA CYS A 111 -19.79 25.71 -10.38
C CYS A 111 -20.38 24.55 -9.56
N PHE A 112 -20.01 24.51 -8.27
CA PHE A 112 -20.39 23.45 -7.34
C PHE A 112 -21.01 24.08 -6.08
N PRO A 113 -21.94 23.38 -5.40
CA PRO A 113 -22.51 23.84 -4.13
C PRO A 113 -21.48 23.88 -2.98
N GLY A 114 -20.36 23.19 -3.12
CA GLY A 114 -19.26 23.18 -2.16
C GLY A 114 -18.06 22.40 -2.70
N SER A 115 -16.91 22.54 -2.04
CA SER A 115 -15.71 21.79 -2.40
C SER A 115 -14.84 21.43 -1.20
N VAL A 116 -14.10 20.33 -1.33
CA VAL A 116 -12.98 19.96 -0.48
C VAL A 116 -11.71 20.04 -1.31
N VAL A 117 -10.70 20.76 -0.82
CA VAL A 117 -9.40 20.89 -1.50
C VAL A 117 -8.35 20.13 -0.69
N GLY A 118 -7.81 19.05 -1.27
CA GLY A 118 -6.91 18.11 -0.60
C GLY A 118 -7.64 16.91 0.02
N LEU A 119 -6.85 16.01 0.59
CA LEU A 119 -7.32 14.75 1.18
C LEU A 119 -6.98 14.67 2.66
N LYS A 120 -7.83 14.02 3.44
CA LYS A 120 -7.59 13.75 4.87
C LYS A 120 -6.64 12.57 5.05
N PHE A 121 -5.54 12.80 5.74
CA PHE A 121 -4.56 11.79 6.13
C PHE A 121 -4.66 11.51 7.64
N HIS A 122 -4.63 10.25 8.05
CA HIS A 122 -4.66 9.88 9.47
C HIS A 122 -3.33 9.35 9.97
N ASP A 123 -2.77 8.36 9.28
CA ASP A 123 -1.41 7.86 9.50
C ASP A 123 -1.03 6.93 8.32
N HIS A 124 0.15 6.35 8.36
CA HIS A 124 0.59 5.32 7.43
C HIS A 124 -0.45 4.21 7.31
N LEU A 125 -0.95 3.91 6.11
CA LEU A 125 -1.95 2.88 5.80
C LEU A 125 -3.06 2.74 6.86
N ALA A 126 -3.55 3.86 7.42
CA ALA A 126 -4.44 3.86 8.57
C ALA A 126 -5.71 4.69 8.34
N LEU A 127 -6.76 4.29 9.05
CA LEU A 127 -8.02 5.00 9.14
C LEU A 127 -8.39 5.07 10.62
N ASP A 128 -8.62 6.28 11.13
CA ASP A 128 -9.06 6.53 12.48
C ASP A 128 -10.60 6.70 12.48
N PRO A 129 -11.38 5.72 13.00
CA PRO A 129 -12.83 5.78 12.95
C PRO A 129 -13.40 6.97 13.72
N ASP A 130 -12.73 7.47 14.76
CA ASP A 130 -13.20 8.59 15.58
C ASP A 130 -13.10 9.93 14.82
N LYS A 131 -12.24 10.00 13.80
CA LYS A 131 -12.04 11.18 12.94
C LYS A 131 -12.84 11.14 11.64
N ILE A 132 -13.52 10.03 11.36
CA ILE A 132 -14.24 9.82 10.09
C ILE A 132 -15.74 9.94 10.33
N PRO A 133 -16.44 10.86 9.63
CA PRO A 133 -17.90 10.84 9.59
C PRO A 133 -18.41 9.46 9.14
N GLY A 134 -19.14 8.77 10.02
CA GLY A 134 -19.63 7.41 9.80
C GLY A 134 -18.78 6.28 10.39
N GLY A 135 -17.67 6.58 11.08
CA GLY A 135 -16.95 5.60 11.91
C GLY A 135 -16.22 4.50 11.13
N TYR A 136 -15.80 4.76 9.89
CA TYR A 136 -15.18 3.74 9.03
C TYR A 136 -13.76 3.37 9.50
N ALA A 137 -13.47 2.07 9.53
CA ALA A 137 -12.16 1.53 9.88
C ALA A 137 -11.53 0.72 8.73
N MET A 138 -10.31 0.23 8.94
CA MET A 138 -9.58 -0.59 7.96
C MET A 138 -10.40 -1.81 7.44
N PRO A 139 -11.18 -2.54 8.26
CA PRO A 139 -12.08 -3.58 7.75
C PRO A 139 -13.10 -3.09 6.72
N ASP A 140 -13.62 -1.87 6.87
CA ASP A 140 -14.58 -1.27 5.93
C ASP A 140 -13.91 -0.87 4.62
N PHE A 141 -12.70 -0.32 4.70
CA PHE A 141 -11.89 -0.04 3.52
C PHE A 141 -11.55 -1.31 2.73
N ARG A 142 -11.16 -2.39 3.41
CA ARG A 142 -10.94 -3.70 2.78
C ARG A 142 -12.22 -4.29 2.20
N ARG A 143 -13.37 -4.11 2.86
CA ARG A 143 -14.69 -4.50 2.30
C ARG A 143 -15.00 -3.72 1.03
N PHE A 144 -14.69 -2.42 1.01
CA PHE A 144 -14.83 -1.58 -0.18
C PHE A 144 -13.95 -2.09 -1.33
N LEU A 145 -12.65 -2.32 -1.11
CA LEU A 145 -11.75 -2.87 -2.14
C LEU A 145 -12.23 -4.24 -2.65
N ARG A 146 -12.73 -5.09 -1.75
CA ARG A 146 -13.31 -6.40 -2.12
C ARG A 146 -14.48 -6.25 -3.08
N GLN A 147 -15.35 -5.27 -2.88
CA GLN A 147 -16.47 -5.00 -3.77
C GLN A 147 -15.98 -4.47 -5.12
N VAL A 148 -15.02 -3.54 -5.11
CA VAL A 148 -14.44 -2.94 -6.34
C VAL A 148 -13.86 -4.03 -7.25
N TYR A 149 -13.10 -4.97 -6.69
CA TYR A 149 -12.40 -6.00 -7.46
C TYR A 149 -13.08 -7.37 -7.43
N GLY A 150 -14.30 -7.46 -6.90
CA GLY A 150 -15.05 -8.73 -6.79
C GLY A 150 -14.22 -9.87 -6.18
N LEU A 151 -13.53 -9.61 -5.06
CA LEU A 151 -12.62 -10.60 -4.46
C LEU A 151 -13.40 -11.68 -3.71
N LYS A 152 -13.10 -12.94 -4.02
CA LYS A 152 -13.88 -14.12 -3.62
C LYS A 152 -13.73 -14.47 -2.13
N PHE A 153 -12.51 -14.37 -1.59
CA PHE A 153 -12.19 -14.90 -0.27
C PHE A 153 -12.16 -13.77 0.78
N VAL A 154 -13.04 -13.87 1.76
CA VAL A 154 -13.12 -12.93 2.90
C VAL A 154 -12.20 -13.34 4.03
N ARG A 155 -12.13 -14.65 4.30
CA ARG A 155 -11.32 -15.27 5.35
C ARG A 155 -10.45 -16.38 4.77
N VAL A 156 -9.26 -16.59 5.33
CA VAL A 156 -8.32 -17.61 4.87
C VAL A 156 -8.93 -19.02 4.96
N SER A 157 -9.80 -19.27 5.94
CA SER A 157 -10.51 -20.54 6.09
C SER A 157 -11.37 -20.91 4.87
N GLN A 158 -11.93 -19.92 4.15
CA GLN A 158 -12.67 -20.16 2.90
C GLN A 158 -11.73 -20.59 1.77
N LEU A 159 -10.53 -20.00 1.73
CA LEU A 159 -9.49 -20.36 0.76
C LEU A 159 -8.99 -21.78 1.01
N ILE A 160 -8.66 -22.14 2.25
CA ILE A 160 -8.19 -23.49 2.62
C ILE A 160 -9.27 -24.56 2.40
N ARG A 161 -10.55 -24.22 2.60
CA ARG A 161 -11.65 -25.12 2.24
C ARG A 161 -11.80 -25.32 0.73
N ALA A 162 -11.51 -24.29 -0.07
CA ALA A 162 -11.61 -24.35 -1.53
C ALA A 162 -10.36 -25.00 -2.17
N SER A 163 -9.21 -24.87 -1.52
CA SER A 163 -7.92 -25.41 -1.93
C SER A 163 -7.31 -26.14 -0.74
N ASN A 164 -7.27 -27.47 -0.80
CA ASN A 164 -6.65 -28.30 0.24
C ASN A 164 -5.15 -28.02 0.46
N LYS A 165 -4.54 -27.14 -0.35
CA LYS A 165 -3.15 -26.70 -0.25
C LYS A 165 -3.07 -25.18 -0.03
N PRO A 166 -2.33 -24.69 0.99
CA PRO A 166 -2.13 -23.27 1.22
C PRO A 166 -1.25 -22.66 0.12
N ARG A 167 -1.62 -21.47 -0.35
CA ARG A 167 -0.91 -20.74 -1.42
C ARG A 167 -0.06 -19.64 -0.82
N LEU A 168 1.23 -19.66 -1.13
CA LEU A 168 2.21 -18.69 -0.65
C LEU A 168 2.68 -17.85 -1.83
N MET A 169 2.55 -16.53 -1.73
CA MET A 169 3.16 -15.60 -2.67
C MET A 169 4.50 -15.10 -2.14
N LEU A 170 5.55 -15.22 -2.95
CA LEU A 170 6.86 -14.64 -2.68
C LEU A 170 7.07 -13.41 -3.58
N LEU A 171 7.24 -12.25 -2.97
CA LEU A 171 7.56 -11.00 -3.65
C LEU A 171 9.06 -10.93 -3.95
N SER A 172 9.42 -11.26 -5.19
CA SER A 172 10.79 -11.26 -5.68
C SER A 172 11.26 -9.86 -6.10
N ARG A 173 12.55 -9.59 -5.90
CA ARG A 173 13.17 -8.28 -6.16
C ARG A 173 14.42 -8.44 -7.02
N THR A 174 14.61 -7.52 -7.97
CA THR A 174 15.73 -7.58 -8.95
C THR A 174 16.83 -6.56 -8.68
N ASN A 175 16.52 -5.45 -8.00
CA ASN A 175 17.44 -4.30 -7.90
C ASN A 175 18.10 -4.21 -6.52
N SER A 176 17.29 -4.05 -5.46
CA SER A 176 17.76 -3.98 -4.07
C SER A 176 16.95 -4.89 -3.17
N ARG A 177 17.50 -5.28 -2.00
CA ARG A 177 16.88 -6.19 -1.04
C ARG A 177 16.53 -7.54 -1.65
N ARG A 178 17.40 -8.00 -2.54
CA ARG A 178 17.25 -9.27 -3.25
C ARG A 178 17.52 -10.42 -2.30
N PHE A 179 16.80 -11.51 -2.50
CA PHE A 179 17.15 -12.79 -1.90
C PHE A 179 18.22 -13.45 -2.76
N LEU A 180 19.41 -13.65 -2.19
CA LEU A 180 20.57 -14.23 -2.87
C LEU A 180 20.46 -15.75 -3.05
N ASN A 181 19.54 -16.38 -2.32
CA ASN A 181 19.20 -17.80 -2.39
C ASN A 181 17.68 -18.01 -2.56
N GLU A 182 17.05 -17.22 -3.43
CA GLU A 182 15.60 -17.27 -3.70
C GLU A 182 15.12 -18.68 -4.06
N ASP A 183 15.81 -19.39 -4.93
CA ASP A 183 15.42 -20.74 -5.36
C ASP A 183 15.49 -21.75 -4.20
N GLU A 184 16.49 -21.62 -3.31
CA GLU A 184 16.59 -22.45 -2.10
C GLU A 184 15.43 -22.15 -1.13
N MET A 185 15.04 -20.87 -0.99
CA MET A 185 13.86 -20.48 -0.19
C MET A 185 12.57 -21.09 -0.75
N VAL A 186 12.39 -21.06 -2.07
CA VAL A 186 11.24 -21.67 -2.75
C VAL A 186 11.21 -23.17 -2.45
N GLY A 187 12.34 -23.86 -2.54
CA GLY A 187 12.44 -25.28 -2.18
C GLY A 187 11.98 -25.59 -0.75
N VAL A 188 12.35 -24.74 0.23
CA VAL A 188 11.87 -24.88 1.62
C VAL A 188 10.36 -24.68 1.71
N MET A 189 9.81 -23.66 1.04
CA MET A 189 8.38 -23.38 1.03
C MET A 189 7.58 -24.55 0.42
N GLU A 190 8.02 -25.08 -0.72
CA GLU A 190 7.38 -26.22 -1.39
C GLU A 190 7.49 -27.49 -0.55
N GLY A 191 8.65 -27.72 0.08
CA GLY A 191 8.88 -28.85 0.98
C GLY A 191 8.00 -28.83 2.24
N LEU A 192 7.54 -27.64 2.67
CA LEU A 192 6.53 -27.50 3.73
C LEU A 192 5.08 -27.68 3.23
N GLY A 193 4.88 -27.91 1.93
CA GLY A 193 3.57 -28.15 1.34
C GLY A 193 2.85 -26.89 0.88
N PHE A 194 3.51 -25.74 0.75
CA PHE A 194 2.90 -24.58 0.09
C PHE A 194 2.83 -24.76 -1.42
N GLN A 195 1.81 -24.18 -2.06
CA GLN A 195 1.85 -23.89 -3.49
C GLN A 195 2.44 -22.49 -3.66
N VAL A 196 3.67 -22.42 -4.15
CA VAL A 196 4.44 -21.17 -4.22
C VAL A 196 4.19 -20.42 -5.51
N ILE A 197 4.03 -19.10 -5.40
CA ILE A 197 3.88 -18.17 -6.53
C ILE A 197 4.93 -17.09 -6.36
N VAL A 198 5.98 -17.15 -7.18
CA VAL A 198 7.00 -16.12 -7.21
C VAL A 198 6.54 -14.99 -8.12
N VAL A 199 6.33 -13.80 -7.53
CA VAL A 199 5.95 -12.60 -8.28
C VAL A 199 7.16 -11.68 -8.35
N ARG A 200 7.74 -11.59 -9.54
CA ARG A 200 8.71 -10.55 -9.90
C ARG A 200 7.96 -9.31 -10.37
N ARG A 201 8.56 -8.13 -10.17
CA ARG A 201 8.08 -6.84 -10.73
C ARG A 201 7.66 -7.06 -12.18
N SER A 202 6.36 -7.14 -12.42
CA SER A 202 5.79 -7.56 -13.71
C SER A 202 4.75 -6.54 -14.15
N LYS A 203 4.45 -6.54 -15.46
CA LYS A 203 3.29 -5.82 -16.01
C LYS A 203 1.96 -6.21 -15.32
N ILE A 204 1.92 -7.33 -14.60
CA ILE A 204 0.78 -7.69 -13.75
C ILE A 204 0.56 -6.61 -12.69
N MET A 205 1.60 -6.01 -12.13
CA MET A 205 1.48 -5.00 -11.06
C MET A 205 0.85 -3.66 -11.50
N SER A 206 0.72 -3.41 -12.81
CA SER A 206 -0.07 -2.27 -13.31
C SER A 206 -1.56 -2.59 -13.45
N ASP A 207 -1.94 -3.86 -13.55
CA ASP A 207 -3.33 -4.32 -13.54
C ASP A 207 -3.74 -4.68 -12.11
N LEU A 208 -4.30 -3.70 -11.41
CA LEU A 208 -4.64 -3.86 -10.00
C LEU A 208 -5.76 -4.88 -9.77
N ASP A 209 -6.67 -5.10 -10.72
CA ASP A 209 -7.72 -6.12 -10.60
C ASP A 209 -7.09 -7.52 -10.58
N ARG A 210 -6.19 -7.80 -11.53
CA ARG A 210 -5.47 -9.08 -11.58
C ARG A 210 -4.61 -9.31 -10.35
N VAL A 211 -3.90 -8.28 -9.88
CA VAL A 211 -3.08 -8.34 -8.65
C VAL A 211 -3.94 -8.64 -7.43
N ALA A 212 -5.04 -7.90 -7.27
CA ALA A 212 -5.92 -8.03 -6.12
C ALA A 212 -6.52 -9.44 -6.05
N ARG A 213 -6.98 -9.98 -7.19
CA ARG A 213 -7.50 -11.37 -7.27
C ARG A 213 -6.43 -12.41 -6.97
N LEU A 214 -5.21 -12.22 -7.50
CA LEU A 214 -4.11 -13.16 -7.27
C LEU A 214 -3.75 -13.20 -5.78
N ILE A 215 -3.59 -12.05 -5.14
CA ILE A 215 -3.23 -11.98 -3.71
C ILE A 215 -4.37 -12.47 -2.82
N ASN A 216 -5.62 -12.15 -3.16
CA ASN A 216 -6.78 -12.65 -2.43
C ASN A 216 -6.88 -14.19 -2.47
N SER A 217 -6.22 -14.82 -3.44
CA SER A 217 -6.11 -16.26 -3.57
C SER A 217 -4.88 -16.88 -2.88
N CYS A 218 -4.15 -16.11 -2.07
CA CYS A 218 -3.03 -16.56 -1.25
C CYS A 218 -3.36 -16.54 0.24
N SER A 219 -2.84 -17.53 0.98
CA SER A 219 -2.93 -17.62 2.44
C SER A 219 -1.71 -17.02 3.14
N VAL A 220 -0.57 -16.96 2.44
CA VAL A 220 0.68 -16.38 2.95
C VAL A 220 1.28 -15.44 1.91
N LEU A 221 1.77 -14.27 2.34
CA LEU A 221 2.57 -13.34 1.54
C LEU A 221 3.94 -13.18 2.19
N VAL A 222 5.01 -13.41 1.44
CA VAL A 222 6.40 -13.26 1.91
C VAL A 222 7.11 -12.22 1.08
N GLY A 223 7.84 -11.31 1.72
CA GLY A 223 8.70 -10.36 1.01
C GLY A 223 9.65 -9.62 1.93
N ALA A 224 10.75 -9.11 1.36
CA ALA A 224 11.62 -8.19 2.06
C ALA A 224 10.94 -6.84 2.27
N HIS A 225 11.30 -6.13 3.33
CA HIS A 225 10.81 -4.78 3.65
C HIS A 225 10.70 -3.91 2.38
N GLY A 226 9.51 -3.37 2.10
CA GLY A 226 9.30 -2.41 1.02
C GLY A 226 7.87 -2.40 0.48
N ALA A 227 7.62 -1.45 -0.42
CA ALA A 227 6.28 -1.11 -0.90
C ALA A 227 5.43 -2.28 -1.41
N GLY A 228 6.05 -3.35 -1.94
CA GLY A 228 5.32 -4.54 -2.39
C GLY A 228 4.45 -5.19 -1.31
N LEU A 229 4.83 -5.08 -0.03
CA LEU A 229 4.07 -5.61 1.10
C LEU A 229 2.72 -4.89 1.30
N THR A 230 2.57 -3.65 0.81
CA THR A 230 1.28 -2.92 0.82
C THR A 230 0.17 -3.72 0.13
N ASN A 231 0.51 -4.56 -0.85
CA ASN A 231 -0.48 -5.39 -1.53
C ASN A 231 -1.10 -6.45 -0.61
N GLY A 232 -0.56 -6.69 0.59
CA GLY A 232 -1.18 -7.49 1.65
C GLY A 232 -2.59 -7.02 2.03
N ILE A 233 -2.98 -5.79 1.66
CA ILE A 233 -4.34 -5.28 1.81
C ILE A 233 -5.40 -6.12 1.07
N PHE A 234 -5.01 -6.90 0.06
CA PHE A 234 -5.91 -7.79 -0.68
C PHE A 234 -5.97 -9.22 -0.12
N LEU A 235 -5.09 -9.57 0.82
CA LEU A 235 -5.13 -10.89 1.47
C LEU A 235 -6.46 -11.11 2.20
N PRO A 236 -6.98 -12.34 2.26
CA PRO A 236 -8.13 -12.64 3.10
C PRO A 236 -7.79 -12.47 4.59
N SER A 237 -8.80 -12.23 5.43
CA SER A 237 -8.60 -12.09 6.88
C SER A 237 -8.13 -13.42 7.48
N GLY A 238 -7.20 -13.39 8.42
CA GLY A 238 -6.53 -14.56 8.98
C GLY A 238 -5.36 -15.09 8.13
N ALA A 239 -5.09 -14.51 6.96
CA ALA A 239 -3.86 -14.79 6.22
C ALA A 239 -2.63 -14.30 6.99
N VAL A 240 -1.45 -14.73 6.56
CA VAL A 240 -0.17 -14.34 7.15
C VAL A 240 0.65 -13.49 6.18
N MET A 241 1.20 -12.39 6.65
CA MET A 241 2.23 -11.62 5.96
C MET A 241 3.56 -11.78 6.71
N VAL A 242 4.53 -12.42 6.06
CA VAL A 242 5.90 -12.58 6.55
C VAL A 242 6.76 -11.49 5.92
N GLN A 243 7.31 -10.63 6.77
CA GLN A 243 8.27 -9.62 6.36
C GLN A 243 9.69 -10.08 6.70
N VAL A 244 10.55 -10.17 5.68
CA VAL A 244 11.99 -10.23 5.90
C VAL A 244 12.45 -8.82 6.27
N GLU A 245 12.77 -8.68 7.55
CA GLU A 245 13.22 -7.45 8.18
C GLU A 245 14.74 -7.36 8.11
N LEU A 246 15.21 -6.29 7.49
CA LEU A 246 16.63 -6.05 7.24
C LEU A 246 17.28 -5.37 8.44
N LEU A 247 18.61 -5.38 8.52
CA LEU A 247 19.33 -4.60 9.52
C LEU A 247 18.94 -3.13 9.43
N GLY A 248 18.71 -2.47 10.58
CA GLY A 248 18.41 -1.04 10.65
C GLY A 248 17.00 -0.67 10.17
N THR A 249 16.11 -1.64 10.01
CA THR A 249 14.74 -1.40 9.54
C THR A 249 13.67 -1.80 10.54
N GLU A 250 14.02 -2.09 11.80
CA GLU A 250 13.10 -2.57 12.83
C GLU A 250 11.91 -1.63 13.05
N TRP A 251 12.20 -0.36 13.33
CA TRP A 251 11.16 0.66 13.52
C TRP A 251 10.30 0.81 12.25
N ALA A 252 10.94 1.01 11.09
CA ALA A 252 10.25 1.17 9.83
C ALA A 252 9.37 -0.05 9.48
N SER A 253 9.82 -1.26 9.79
CA SER A 253 9.07 -2.48 9.51
C SER A 253 7.80 -2.57 10.36
N ASN A 254 7.88 -2.27 11.66
CA ASN A 254 6.67 -2.26 12.49
C ASN A 254 5.74 -1.10 12.12
N THR A 255 6.28 0.12 12.00
CA THR A 255 5.51 1.34 11.72
C THR A 255 4.82 1.29 10.36
N TYR A 256 5.45 0.77 9.30
CA TYR A 256 4.85 0.78 7.96
C TYR A 256 4.05 -0.46 7.58
N PHE A 257 4.17 -1.57 8.32
CA PHE A 257 3.52 -2.83 7.94
C PHE A 257 2.99 -3.63 9.12
N GLY A 258 3.71 -3.69 10.25
CA GLY A 258 3.33 -4.51 11.40
C GLY A 258 1.99 -4.11 12.02
N ASP A 259 1.84 -2.85 12.41
CA ASP A 259 0.60 -2.35 13.00
C ASP A 259 -0.58 -2.42 12.01
N HIS A 260 -0.32 -2.14 10.74
CA HIS A 260 -1.37 -2.15 9.72
C HIS A 260 -1.81 -3.55 9.34
N ALA A 261 -0.90 -4.53 9.28
CA ALA A 261 -1.28 -5.93 9.06
C ALA A 261 -2.31 -6.39 10.10
N ARG A 262 -2.07 -6.06 11.38
CA ARG A 262 -3.03 -6.34 12.46
C ARG A 262 -4.36 -5.62 12.24
N ALA A 263 -4.35 -4.33 11.91
CA ALA A 263 -5.56 -3.56 11.60
C ALA A 263 -6.34 -4.12 10.38
N MET A 264 -5.65 -4.77 9.44
CA MET A 264 -6.23 -5.44 8.29
C MET A 264 -6.82 -6.83 8.62
N GLY A 265 -6.65 -7.32 9.85
CA GLY A 265 -7.00 -8.69 10.22
C GLY A 265 -6.09 -9.72 9.57
N VAL A 266 -4.83 -9.37 9.33
CA VAL A 266 -3.78 -10.24 8.78
C VAL A 266 -2.73 -10.46 9.87
N HIS A 267 -2.28 -11.70 10.04
CA HIS A 267 -1.21 -12.02 10.98
C HIS A 267 0.13 -11.51 10.41
N TYR A 268 0.93 -10.89 11.26
CA TYR A 268 2.23 -10.35 10.86
C TYR A 268 3.35 -11.12 11.55
N LEU A 269 4.19 -11.77 10.73
CA LEU A 269 5.39 -12.46 11.20
C LEU A 269 6.63 -11.75 10.69
N ARG A 270 7.64 -11.64 11.55
CA ARG A 270 8.93 -11.00 11.25
C ARG A 270 10.00 -12.07 11.13
N TYR A 271 10.63 -12.15 9.98
CA TYR A 271 11.91 -12.82 9.83
C TYR A 271 13.01 -11.77 9.93
N LYS A 272 13.52 -11.54 11.15
CA LYS A 272 14.62 -10.60 11.38
C LYS A 272 15.95 -11.25 10.98
N ILE A 273 16.63 -10.65 10.01
CA ILE A 273 17.92 -11.19 9.56
C ILE A 273 19.01 -10.97 10.62
N GLU A 274 19.97 -11.88 10.65
CA GLU A 274 21.24 -11.71 11.35
C GLU A 274 22.26 -11.00 10.46
N ALA A 275 23.35 -10.53 11.08
CA ALA A 275 24.43 -9.84 10.37
C ALA A 275 25.00 -10.71 9.24
N GLU A 276 25.19 -12.00 9.49
CA GLU A 276 25.74 -12.98 8.56
C GLU A 276 24.89 -13.19 7.31
N GLU A 277 23.59 -12.94 7.40
CA GLU A 277 22.66 -13.03 6.28
C GLU A 277 22.70 -11.77 5.40
N SER A 278 23.22 -10.66 5.92
CA SER A 278 23.29 -9.38 5.22
C SER A 278 24.52 -9.27 4.32
N SER A 279 24.32 -8.80 3.09
CA SER A 279 25.43 -8.45 2.20
C SER A 279 26.30 -7.31 2.73
N LEU A 280 25.81 -6.54 3.71
CA LEU A 280 26.56 -5.44 4.31
C LEU A 280 27.86 -5.90 4.98
N VAL A 281 27.93 -7.15 5.47
CA VAL A 281 29.17 -7.73 5.99
C VAL A 281 30.27 -7.75 4.92
N LYS A 282 29.91 -8.05 3.66
CA LYS A 282 30.86 -8.05 2.54
C LYS A 282 31.20 -6.65 2.06
N VAL A 283 30.24 -5.72 2.13
CA VAL A 283 30.39 -4.34 1.62
C VAL A 283 31.20 -3.47 2.58
N TYR A 284 30.90 -3.55 3.88
CA TYR A 284 31.45 -2.65 4.90
C TYR A 284 32.41 -3.35 5.88
N GLY A 285 32.39 -4.67 5.93
CA GLY A 285 33.12 -5.46 6.92
C GLY A 285 32.29 -5.77 8.17
N ARG A 286 32.56 -6.93 8.79
CA ARG A 286 31.80 -7.46 9.94
C ARG A 286 31.74 -6.52 11.14
N ASN A 287 32.80 -5.73 11.37
CA ASN A 287 32.93 -4.86 12.54
C ASN A 287 32.45 -3.42 12.29
N HIS A 288 31.97 -3.10 11.08
CA HIS A 288 31.50 -1.76 10.74
C HIS A 288 30.20 -1.42 11.50
N SER A 289 30.02 -0.16 11.89
CA SER A 289 28.86 0.29 12.69
C SER A 289 27.51 0.00 12.02
N PHE A 290 27.43 0.08 10.70
CA PHE A 290 26.25 -0.32 9.93
C PHE A 290 25.85 -1.80 10.10
N VAL A 291 26.78 -2.67 10.50
CA VAL A 291 26.51 -4.09 10.75
C VAL A 291 26.28 -4.35 12.24
N THR A 292 27.16 -3.82 13.09
CA THR A 292 27.15 -4.11 14.54
C THR A 292 26.18 -3.25 15.35
N ASN A 293 25.89 -2.04 14.89
CA ASN A 293 24.98 -1.11 15.54
C ASN A 293 24.15 -0.31 14.51
N PRO A 294 23.32 -0.98 13.70
CA PRO A 294 22.57 -0.32 12.62
C PRO A 294 21.61 0.76 13.12
N GLY A 295 21.11 0.65 14.37
CA GLY A 295 20.24 1.64 15.00
C GLY A 295 20.92 2.98 15.31
N SER A 296 22.26 3.06 15.25
CA SER A 296 22.99 4.33 15.43
C SER A 296 22.85 5.30 14.25
N VAL A 297 22.35 4.83 13.10
CA VAL A 297 22.17 5.67 11.91
C VAL A 297 20.88 6.49 12.04
N THR A 298 21.01 7.77 12.37
CA THR A 298 19.87 8.69 12.55
C THR A 298 19.46 9.42 11.27
N SER A 299 20.38 9.57 10.31
CA SER A 299 20.11 10.19 9.01
C SER A 299 19.21 9.29 8.16
N LEU A 300 17.99 9.74 7.85
CA LEU A 300 17.06 9.00 6.99
C LEU A 300 17.63 8.70 5.60
N THR A 301 18.38 9.64 5.02
CA THR A 301 19.03 9.47 3.72
C THR A 301 20.09 8.37 3.78
N THR A 302 20.91 8.37 4.84
CA THR A 302 21.94 7.34 5.04
C THR A 302 21.31 5.98 5.33
N ALA A 303 20.29 5.93 6.20
CA ALA A 303 19.57 4.71 6.53
C ALA A 303 18.94 4.09 5.27
N ARG A 304 18.30 4.90 4.41
CA ARG A 304 17.77 4.45 3.12
C ARG A 304 18.87 3.87 2.23
N MET A 305 19.94 4.63 2.01
CA MET A 305 21.04 4.22 1.15
C MET A 305 21.63 2.87 1.59
N VAL A 306 21.99 2.75 2.86
CA VAL A 306 22.68 1.57 3.40
C VAL A 306 21.71 0.40 3.52
N PHE A 307 20.60 0.58 4.24
CA PHE A 307 19.75 -0.54 4.64
C PHE A 307 18.71 -0.95 3.61
N LEU A 308 18.31 -0.05 2.70
CA LEU A 308 17.29 -0.34 1.67
C LEU A 308 17.86 -0.50 0.26
N ASP A 309 18.94 0.19 -0.08
CA ASP A 309 19.46 0.21 -1.44
C ASP A 309 20.67 -0.71 -1.62
N GLN A 310 21.60 -0.76 -0.65
CA GLN A 310 22.83 -1.57 -0.74
C GLN A 310 22.76 -2.95 -0.07
N GLN A 311 21.73 -3.19 0.74
CA GLN A 311 21.55 -4.45 1.46
C GLN A 311 20.75 -5.47 0.64
N ASN A 312 21.36 -6.61 0.39
CA ASN A 312 20.75 -7.84 -0.09
C ASN A 312 20.90 -8.93 0.98
N VAL A 313 20.13 -10.01 0.88
CA VAL A 313 20.04 -11.00 1.95
C VAL A 313 20.24 -12.41 1.42
N ARG A 314 21.11 -13.19 2.06
CA ARG A 314 21.15 -14.65 1.92
C ARG A 314 20.48 -15.25 3.16
N ILE A 315 19.27 -15.78 2.99
CA ILE A 315 18.42 -16.26 4.08
C ILE A 315 18.99 -17.54 4.69
N ASN A 316 19.04 -17.59 6.03
CA ASN A 316 19.26 -18.81 6.79
C ASN A 316 18.01 -19.70 6.68
N LEU A 317 18.11 -20.77 5.90
CA LEU A 317 16.98 -21.65 5.58
C LEU A 317 16.41 -22.39 6.79
N VAL A 318 17.21 -22.65 7.83
CA VAL A 318 16.75 -23.35 9.05
C VAL A 318 15.81 -22.43 9.83
N ARG A 319 16.28 -21.22 10.16
CA ARG A 319 15.47 -20.20 10.86
C ARG A 319 14.26 -19.78 10.02
N PHE A 320 14.43 -19.67 8.71
CA PHE A 320 13.34 -19.30 7.82
C PHE A 320 12.25 -20.38 7.78
N ARG A 321 12.64 -21.66 7.80
CA ARG A 321 11.69 -22.78 7.92
C ARG A 321 10.85 -22.68 9.19
N GLU A 322 11.42 -22.28 10.32
CA GLU A 322 10.68 -22.09 11.58
C GLU A 322 9.58 -21.03 11.42
N THR A 323 9.90 -19.88 10.84
CA THR A 323 8.91 -18.83 10.55
C THR A 323 7.80 -19.32 9.60
N LEU A 324 8.15 -20.13 8.60
CA LEU A 324 7.17 -20.69 7.67
C LEU A 324 6.29 -21.78 8.31
N VAL A 325 6.81 -22.56 9.25
CA VAL A 325 6.02 -23.53 10.03
C VAL A 325 5.02 -22.79 10.92
N GLU A 326 5.41 -21.67 11.53
CA GLU A 326 4.47 -20.80 12.25
C GLU A 326 3.41 -20.20 11.32
N ALA A 327 3.81 -19.69 10.15
CA ALA A 327 2.86 -19.18 9.17
C ALA A 327 1.86 -20.27 8.73
N LEU A 328 2.35 -21.50 8.54
CA LEU A 328 1.53 -22.66 8.16
C LEU A 328 0.55 -23.02 9.28
N SER A 329 1.01 -23.05 10.54
CA SER A 329 0.15 -23.40 11.68
C SER A 329 -1.00 -22.40 11.82
N ILE A 330 -0.74 -21.10 11.65
CA ILE A 330 -1.75 -20.04 11.70
C ILE A 330 -2.82 -20.24 10.61
N VAL A 331 -2.41 -20.43 9.36
CA VAL A 331 -3.39 -20.51 8.25
C VAL A 331 -4.15 -21.84 8.22
N MET A 332 -3.58 -22.89 8.83
CA MET A 332 -4.21 -24.20 8.94
C MET A 332 -5.01 -24.39 10.23
N ASP A 333 -4.89 -23.48 11.21
CA ASP A 333 -5.60 -23.58 12.48
C ASP A 333 -7.12 -23.53 12.28
N ARG A 334 -7.75 -24.65 12.62
CA ARG A 334 -9.19 -24.88 12.51
C ARG A 334 -9.97 -24.12 13.59
N LYS A 335 -9.34 -23.55 14.62
CA LYS A 335 -10.03 -22.74 15.65
C LYS A 335 -10.44 -21.35 15.16
N SER A 336 -9.92 -20.91 14.01
CA SER A 336 -10.39 -19.70 13.33
C SER A 336 -11.65 -19.91 12.49
N ARG A 337 -12.30 -21.08 12.56
CA ARG A 337 -13.53 -21.44 11.83
C ARG A 337 -14.71 -20.59 12.27
#